data_AF-A0A7W5G5M3-F1
#
_entry.id   AF-A0A7W5G5M3-F1
#
_cell.length_a   1.000
_cell.length_b   1.000
_cell.length_c   1.000
_cell.angle_alpha   90.00
_cell.angle_beta   90.00
_cell.angle_gamma   90.00
#
_symmetry.space_group_name_H-M   'P 1'
#
loop_
_entity.id
_entity.type
_entity.pdbx_description
1 polymer ?
#
loop_
_entity_poly.entity_id
_entity_poly.type
_entity_poly.pdbx_seq_one_letter_code
_entity_poly.pdbx_strand_id
1 'polypeptide(L)' 'MSLHITMERLWVGQSTLHGKASRLRQKGEHEAANELDATAHRLGNQLLEVEAVVQQYAGELASLERPRPAKPQPFRQEAR' A
#
# COMPACT_ATOMS: atom_id res chain seq x y z
N MET A 1 -12.55 0.29 13.12
CA MET A 1 -12.00 -0.55 12.05
C MET A 1 -10.55 -0.14 11.83
N SER A 2 -9.62 -1.09 11.68
CA SER A 2 -8.23 -0.77 11.36
C SER A 2 -8.02 -0.64 9.85
N LEU A 3 -7.04 0.16 9.43
CA LEU A 3 -6.67 0.35 8.02
C LEU A 3 -6.33 -0.96 7.32
N HIS A 4 -5.64 -1.85 8.02
CA HIS A 4 -5.30 -3.19 7.53
C HIS A 4 -6.54 -4.00 7.13
N ILE A 5 -7.57 -4.05 7.99
CA ILE A 5 -8.84 -4.76 7.68
C ILE A 5 -9.53 -4.12 6.47
N THR A 6 -9.50 -2.80 6.35
CA THR A 6 -10.07 -2.09 5.19
C THR A 6 -9.32 -2.45 3.90
N MET A 7 -7.98 -2.46 3.93
CA MET A 7 -7.16 -2.85 2.78
C MET A 7 -7.40 -4.30 2.35
N GLU A 8 -7.47 -5.24 3.29
CA GLU A 8 -7.79 -6.64 2.99
C GLU A 8 -9.15 -6.77 2.30
N ARG A 9 -10.18 -6.07 2.81
CA ARG A 9 -11.52 -6.08 2.21
C ARG A 9 -11.52 -5.50 0.80
N LEU A 10 -10.77 -4.42 0.57
CA LEU A 10 -10.65 -3.81 -0.75
C LEU A 10 -9.90 -4.70 -1.74
N TRP A 11 -8.84 -5.39 -1.30
CA TRP A 11 -8.13 -6.40 -2.11
C TRP A 11 -9.04 -7.57 -2.50
N VAL A 12 -9.80 -8.11 -1.54
CA VAL A 12 -10.81 -9.15 -1.82
C VAL A 12 -11.87 -8.65 -2.78
N GLY A 13 -12.31 -7.40 -2.64
CA GLY A 13 -13.23 -6.73 -3.55
C GLY A 13 -12.70 -6.67 -4.98
N GLN A 14 -11.45 -6.23 -5.17
CA GLN A 14 -10.80 -6.14 -6.47
C GLN A 14 -10.69 -7.52 -7.16
N SER A 15 -10.25 -8.55 -6.43
CA SER A 15 -10.19 -9.93 -6.95
C SER A 15 -11.57 -10.46 -7.32
N THR A 16 -12.59 -10.15 -6.52
CA THR A 16 -13.99 -10.55 -6.78
C THR A 16 -14.53 -9.92 -8.06
N LEU A 17 -14.20 -8.64 -8.32
CA LEU A 17 -14.61 -7.93 -9.54
C LEU A 17 -13.97 -8.57 -10.78
N HIS A 18 -12.68 -8.87 -10.76
CA HIS A 18 -12.03 -9.58 -11.87
C HIS A 18 -12.63 -10.97 -12.10
N GLY A 19 -12.91 -11.73 -11.03
CA GLY A 19 -13.57 -13.03 -11.16
C GLY A 19 -14.96 -12.93 -11.78
N LYS A 20 -15.72 -11.87 -11.47
CA LYS A 20 -17.02 -11.60 -12.10
C LYS A 20 -16.86 -11.19 -13.57
N ALA A 21 -15.92 -10.31 -13.89
CA ALA A 21 -15.63 -9.89 -15.27
C ALA A 21 -15.23 -11.09 -16.15
N SER A 22 -14.38 -11.98 -15.64
CA SER A 22 -13.98 -13.21 -16.34
C SER A 22 -15.19 -14.11 -16.65
N ARG A 23 -16.09 -14.31 -15.69
CA ARG A 23 -17.33 -15.08 -15.89
C ARG A 23 -18.27 -14.42 -16.90
N LEU A 24 -18.36 -13.09 -16.93
CA LEU A 24 -19.17 -12.37 -17.90
C LEU A 24 -18.60 -12.49 -19.31
N ARG A 25 -17.27 -12.39 -19.46
CA ARG A 25 -16.59 -12.66 -20.74
C ARG A 25 -16.88 -14.05 -21.28
N GLN A 26 -16.89 -15.07 -20.42
CA GLN A 26 -17.22 -16.45 -20.82
C GLN A 26 -18.68 -16.60 -21.28
N LYS A 27 -19.58 -15.72 -20.83
CA LYS A 27 -20.99 -15.69 -21.22
C LYS A 27 -21.28 -14.84 -22.46
N GLY A 28 -20.27 -14.17 -23.01
CA GLY A 28 -20.44 -13.22 -24.13
C GLY A 28 -20.85 -11.81 -23.71
N GLU A 29 -20.95 -11.54 -22.40
CA GLU A 29 -21.33 -10.24 -21.84
C GLU A 29 -20.09 -9.31 -21.77
N HIS A 30 -19.53 -8.98 -22.94
CA HIS A 30 -18.25 -8.30 -23.05
C HIS A 30 -18.26 -6.87 -22.50
N GLU A 31 -19.33 -6.12 -22.72
CA GLU A 31 -19.45 -4.73 -22.23
C GLU A 31 -19.46 -4.67 -20.70
N ALA A 32 -20.35 -5.43 -20.06
CA ALA A 32 -20.41 -5.53 -18.60
C ALA A 32 -19.11 -6.06 -17.99
N ALA A 33 -18.43 -7.00 -18.67
CA ALA A 33 -17.13 -7.47 -18.22
C ALA A 33 -16.05 -6.37 -18.27
N ASN A 34 -16.02 -5.59 -19.35
CA ASN A 34 -15.06 -4.49 -19.51
C ASN A 34 -15.28 -3.39 -18.45
N GLU A 35 -16.53 -3.05 -18.13
CA GLU A 35 -16.85 -2.10 -17.07
C GLU A 35 -16.38 -2.58 -15.69
N LEU A 36 -16.58 -3.87 -15.41
CA LEU A 36 -16.13 -4.50 -14.16
C LEU A 36 -14.60 -4.55 -14.06
N ASP A 37 -13.90 -4.88 -15.15
CA ASP A 37 -12.45 -4.86 -15.19
C ASP A 37 -11.89 -3.44 -15.04
N ALA A 38 -12.48 -2.44 -15.70
CA ALA A 38 -12.10 -1.04 -15.52
C ALA A 38 -12.27 -0.60 -14.07
N THR A 39 -13.34 -1.03 -13.42
CA THR A 39 -13.59 -0.76 -11.99
C THR A 39 -12.58 -1.46 -11.09
N ALA A 40 -12.26 -2.73 -11.36
CA ALA A 40 -11.26 -3.48 -10.62
C ALA A 40 -9.86 -2.84 -10.74
N HIS A 41 -9.48 -2.38 -11.94
CA HIS A 41 -8.22 -1.67 -12.15
C HIS A 41 -8.16 -0.32 -11.40
N ARG A 42 -9.23 0.49 -11.45
CA ARG A 42 -9.28 1.74 -10.67
C ARG A 42 -9.11 1.48 -9.18
N LEU A 43 -9.80 0.47 -8.65
CA LEU A 43 -9.68 0.09 -7.24
C LEU A 43 -8.26 -0.40 -6.90
N GLY A 44 -7.63 -1.18 -7.78
CA GLY A 44 -6.24 -1.61 -7.62
C GLY A 44 -5.26 -0.44 -7.56
N ASN A 45 -5.41 0.56 -8.43
CA ASN A 45 -4.57 1.76 -8.41
C ASN A 45 -4.74 2.55 -7.10
N GLN A 46 -5.98 2.73 -6.63
CA GLN A 46 -6.26 3.40 -5.36
C GLN A 46 -5.66 2.66 -4.16
N LEU A 47 -5.67 1.33 -4.19
CA LEU A 47 -5.02 0.50 -3.17
C LEU A 47 -3.51 0.72 -3.11
N LEU A 48 -2.85 0.82 -4.27
CA LEU A 48 -1.41 1.11 -4.36
C LEU A 48 -1.08 2.52 -3.84
N GLU A 49 -1.92 3.51 -4.12
CA GLU A 49 -1.76 4.87 -3.57
C GLU A 49 -1.85 4.88 -2.04
N VAL A 50 -2.84 4.18 -1.48
CA VAL A 50 -2.97 4.05 -0.01
C VAL A 50 -1.76 3.33 0.57
N GLU A 51 -1.32 2.23 -0.04
CA GLU A 51 -0.12 1.51 0.40
C GLU A 51 1.12 2.42 0.39
N ALA A 52 1.33 3.20 -0.66
CA ALA A 52 2.45 4.12 -0.76
C ALA A 52 2.42 5.17 0.36
N VAL A 53 1.25 5.75 0.65
CA VAL A 53 1.09 6.72 1.75
C VAL A 53 1.40 6.06 3.10
N VAL A 54 0.89 4.85 3.35
CA VAL A 54 1.16 4.11 4.59
C VAL A 54 2.65 3.83 4.76
N GLN A 55 3.32 3.38 3.70
CA GLN A 55 4.77 3.10 3.72
C GLN A 55 5.57 4.38 3.97
N GLN A 56 5.18 5.51 3.39
CA GLN A 56 5.82 6.81 3.65
C GLN A 56 5.73 7.19 5.13
N TYR A 57 4.52 7.18 5.72
CA TYR A 57 4.32 7.51 7.12
C TYR A 57 5.04 6.54 8.07
N ALA A 58 5.04 5.24 7.75
CA ALA A 58 5.79 4.26 8.52
C ALA A 58 7.30 4.54 8.51
N GLY A 59 7.84 4.96 7.36
CA GLY A 59 9.23 5.39 7.23
C GLY A 59 9.56 6.65 8.02
N GLU A 60 8.67 7.65 7.98
CA GLU A 60 8.80 8.88 8.76
C GLU A 60 8.79 8.59 10.27
N LEU A 61 7.86 7.76 10.75
CA LEU A 61 7.82 7.33 12.15
C LEU A 61 9.08 6.58 12.57
N ALA A 62 9.54 5.61 11.78
CA ALA A 62 10.76 4.88 12.06
C ALA A 62 12.01 5.79 12.09
N SER A 63 12.00 6.90 11.35
CA SER A 63 13.08 7.90 11.38
C SER A 63 13.07 8.75 12.65
N LEU A 64 11.90 8.99 13.23
CA LEU A 64 11.73 9.73 14.50
C LEU A 64 12.12 8.88 15.72
N GLU A 65 11.90 7.57 15.64
CA GLU A 65 12.26 6.62 16.71
C GLU A 65 13.76 6.29 16.74
N ARG A 66 14.53 6.64 15.70
CA ARG A 66 15.99 6.44 15.73
C ARG A 66 16.63 7.41 16.74
N PRO A 67 17.34 6.91 17.76
CA PRO A 67 18.10 7.78 18.65
C PRO A 67 19.15 8.54 17.82
N ARG A 68 19.21 9.86 18.02
CA ARG A 68 20.22 10.74 17.41
C ARG A 68 21.60 10.12 17.61
N PRO A 69 22.47 9.99 16.59
CA PRO A 69 23.84 9.56 16.82
C PRO A 69 24.46 10.53 17.83
N ALA A 70 24.98 9.99 18.94
CA ALA A 70 25.73 10.77 19.90
C ALA A 70 26.82 11.53 19.13
N LYS A 71 26.84 12.86 19.24
CA LYS A 71 27.92 13.67 18.65
C LYS A 71 29.25 13.03 19.11
N PRO A 72 30.21 12.75 18.21
CA PRO A 72 31.50 12.25 18.61
C PRO A 72 32.11 13.28 19.57
N GLN A 73 32.21 12.89 20.84
CA GLN A 73 32.88 13.69 21.85
C GLN A 73 34.35 13.71 21.44
N PRO A 74 34.96 14.88 21.16
CA PRO A 74 36.37 14.91 20.84
C PRO A 74 37.13 14.37 22.06
N PHE A 75 37.85 13.27 21.87
CA PHE A 75 38.79 12.75 22.86
C PHE A 75 39.73 13.90 23.24
N ARG A 76 39.69 14.36 24.50
CA ARG A 76 40.82 15.12 25.05
C ARG A 76 42.00 14.16 25.10
N GLN A 77 42.95 14.34 24.20
CA GLN A 77 44.30 13.85 24.43
C GLN A 77 44.88 14.67 25.58
N GLU A 78 44.88 14.11 26.78
CA GLU A 78 45.77 14.54 27.85
C GLU A 78 47.05 13.67 27.80
N ALA A 79 48.19 14.34 28.01
CA ALA A 79 49.56 13.82 28.19
C ALA A 79 50.33 13.46 26.89
N ARG A 80 51.54 13.98 26.63
CA ARG A 80 52.61 14.50 27.51
C ARG A 80 53.38 15.64 26.84
#